data_AF-A0A3D4NSK5-F1
#
_entry.id   AF-A0A3D4NSK5-F1
#
_cell.length_a   1.000
_cell.length_b   1.000
_cell.length_c   1.000
_cell.angle_alpha   90.00
_cell.angle_beta   90.00
_cell.angle_gamma   90.00
#
_symmetry.space_group_name_H-M   'P 1'
#
loop_
_entity.id
_entity.type
_entity.pdbx_description
1 polymer ?
#
loop_
_entity_poly.entity_id
_entity_poly.type
_entity_poly.pdbx_seq_one_letter_code
_entity_poly.pdbx_strand_id
1 'polypeptide(L)'
;MRKLCLLAALVSPLACAQVVSVETNSLMRLPNTASTLHLERLEVADYGTLLIPSNVTEVSVDQLHLGREARIAIVPSDQALALKISRAQLSEGSQITARGAPGTYLKAARSGRNLTLQIKTLAAPQLSVDARGGAGAPGFVGLDGAHGQAPGCTWGQAGRGADGSNGSDGQPGAPGALVRLEVPRDYPVEQIKVQVAGGAGGLAG
;
A
#
# COMPACT_ATOMS: atom_id res chain seq x y z
N MET A 1 -61.85 -21.83 19.77
CA MET A 1 -60.70 -21.89 18.84
C MET A 1 -60.64 -20.60 18.01
N ARG A 2 -59.84 -19.61 18.44
CA ARG A 2 -59.40 -18.44 17.64
C ARG A 2 -58.62 -17.50 18.56
N LYS A 3 -57.59 -16.86 18.01
CA LYS A 3 -56.63 -15.90 18.61
C LYS A 3 -55.28 -16.51 19.02
N LEU A 4 -54.48 -16.84 18.01
CA LEU A 4 -53.02 -16.94 18.09
C LEU A 4 -52.45 -16.51 16.74
N CYS A 5 -52.47 -15.21 16.47
CA CYS A 5 -51.69 -14.60 15.40
C CYS A 5 -51.20 -13.25 15.92
N LEU A 6 -49.96 -12.90 15.58
CA LEU A 6 -49.27 -11.61 15.75
C LEU A 6 -48.31 -11.50 16.93
N LEU A 7 -47.23 -12.30 16.87
CA LEU A 7 -45.93 -11.93 17.43
C LEU A 7 -44.84 -12.33 16.41
N ALA A 8 -44.86 -11.70 15.25
CA ALA A 8 -43.74 -11.68 14.32
C ALA A 8 -43.02 -10.34 14.49
N ALA A 9 -42.29 -10.21 15.60
CA ALA A 9 -41.43 -9.07 15.84
C ALA A 9 -40.21 -9.17 14.92
N LEU A 10 -40.23 -8.32 13.89
CA LEU A 10 -39.10 -7.74 13.17
C LEU A 10 -37.71 -8.08 13.73
N VAL A 11 -37.09 -9.12 13.19
CA VAL A 11 -35.64 -9.30 13.26
C VAL A 11 -35.04 -8.41 12.16
N SER A 12 -34.92 -7.12 12.46
CA SER A 12 -34.11 -6.23 11.64
C SER A 12 -32.65 -6.71 11.75
N PRO A 13 -31.96 -7.04 10.65
CA PRO A 13 -30.51 -7.15 10.71
C PRO A 13 -30.00 -5.76 11.06
N LEU A 14 -29.54 -5.59 12.29
CA LEU A 14 -28.78 -4.42 12.70
C LEU A 14 -27.59 -4.33 11.74
N ALA A 15 -27.67 -3.41 10.79
CA ALA A 15 -26.51 -2.98 10.03
C ALA A 15 -25.56 -2.40 11.07
N CYS A 16 -24.61 -3.21 11.54
CA CYS A 16 -23.57 -2.76 12.44
C CYS A 16 -22.82 -1.65 11.72
N ALA A 17 -23.09 -0.41 12.10
CA ALA A 17 -22.25 0.72 11.77
C ALA A 17 -20.84 0.41 12.25
N GLN A 18 -19.94 0.11 11.31
CA GLN A 18 -18.56 -0.18 11.63
C GLN A 18 -17.84 1.15 11.88
N VAL A 19 -17.63 1.45 13.16
CA VAL A 19 -16.72 2.49 13.62
C VAL A 19 -15.34 1.87 13.78
N VAL A 20 -14.37 2.41 13.06
CA VAL A 20 -12.97 1.98 13.13
C VAL A 20 -12.15 3.13 13.67
N SER A 21 -11.44 2.89 14.77
CA SER A 21 -10.51 3.85 15.36
C SER A 21 -9.12 3.25 15.43
N VAL A 22 -8.12 4.01 14.99
CA VAL A 22 -6.70 3.65 15.09
C VAL A 22 -6.04 4.60 16.08
N GLU A 23 -5.46 4.03 17.12
CA GLU A 23 -4.80 4.78 18.20
C GLU A 23 -3.51 5.48 17.73
N THR A 24 -3.08 6.47 18.50
CA THR A 24 -1.86 7.25 18.24
C THR A 24 -0.63 6.35 18.17
N ASN A 25 0.25 6.55 17.19
CA ASN A 25 1.45 5.73 16.96
C ASN A 25 1.17 4.23 16.79
N SER A 26 -0.07 3.84 16.46
CA SER A 26 -0.45 2.44 16.31
C SER A 26 -0.69 2.06 14.84
N LEU A 27 -0.70 0.76 14.58
CA LEU A 27 -1.08 0.21 13.28
C LEU A 27 -2.30 -0.67 13.45
N MET A 28 -3.33 -0.43 12.64
CA MET A 28 -4.51 -1.28 12.55
C MET A 28 -4.69 -1.75 11.11
N ARG A 29 -5.03 -3.02 10.93
CA ARG A 29 -5.36 -3.59 9.62
C ARG A 29 -6.87 -3.78 9.51
N LEU A 30 -7.47 -3.33 8.41
CA LEU A 30 -8.87 -3.62 8.13
C LEU A 30 -9.11 -5.13 7.96
N PRO A 31 -10.32 -5.62 8.29
CA PRO A 31 -10.68 -7.01 8.04
C PRO A 31 -10.44 -7.41 6.59
N ASN A 32 -9.92 -8.62 6.38
CA ASN A 32 -9.70 -9.20 5.06
C ASN A 32 -10.78 -10.24 4.70
N THR A 33 -11.93 -10.22 5.36
CA THR A 33 -13.01 -11.19 5.15
C THR A 33 -13.93 -10.83 3.98
N ALA A 34 -14.02 -9.55 3.63
CA ALA A 34 -14.83 -9.05 2.53
C ALA A 34 -13.99 -8.22 1.56
N SER A 35 -14.37 -8.22 0.29
CA SER A 35 -13.77 -7.36 -0.74
C SER A 35 -14.32 -5.93 -0.73
N THR A 36 -15.50 -5.73 -0.15
CA THR A 36 -16.15 -4.42 0.00
C THR A 36 -16.39 -4.13 1.47
N LEU A 37 -16.05 -2.92 1.90
CA LEU A 37 -16.22 -2.48 3.28
C LEU A 37 -16.97 -1.16 3.31
N HIS A 38 -17.91 -1.04 4.25
CA HIS A 38 -18.63 0.19 4.52
C HIS A 38 -18.42 0.59 5.97
N LEU A 39 -17.80 1.75 6.20
CA LEU A 39 -17.49 2.29 7.51
C LEU A 39 -18.30 3.56 7.73
N GLU A 40 -19.04 3.65 8.84
CA GLU A 40 -19.73 4.90 9.17
C GLU A 40 -18.70 5.97 9.59
N ARG A 41 -17.72 5.55 10.39
CA ARG A 41 -16.66 6.43 10.86
C ARG A 41 -15.33 5.70 10.86
N LEU A 42 -14.34 6.33 10.25
CA LEU A 42 -12.95 5.92 10.29
C LEU A 42 -12.13 7.07 10.89
N GLU A 43 -11.55 6.81 12.04
CA GLU A 43 -10.67 7.74 12.75
C GLU A 43 -9.28 7.13 12.81
N VAL A 44 -8.29 7.86 12.33
CA VAL A 44 -6.88 7.51 12.48
C VAL A 44 -6.22 8.62 13.26
N ALA A 45 -5.88 8.37 14.52
CA ALA A 45 -5.26 9.35 15.39
C ALA A 45 -3.87 9.78 14.89
N ASP A 46 -3.29 10.78 15.55
CA ASP A 46 -1.97 11.31 15.21
C ASP A 46 -0.92 10.21 15.10
N TYR A 47 -0.13 10.23 14.01
CA TYR A 47 0.90 9.22 13.70
C TYR A 47 0.37 7.78 13.57
N GLY A 48 -0.94 7.56 13.60
CA GLY A 48 -1.56 6.26 13.40
C GLY A 48 -1.48 5.80 11.94
N THR A 49 -1.52 4.48 11.72
CA THR A 49 -1.54 3.89 10.37
C THR A 49 -2.67 2.88 10.24
N LEU A 50 -3.61 3.14 9.32
CA LEU A 50 -4.59 2.16 8.88
C LEU A 50 -4.07 1.41 7.65
N LEU A 51 -4.13 0.08 7.67
CA LEU A 51 -3.72 -0.76 6.56
C LEU A 51 -4.93 -1.38 5.85
N ILE A 52 -5.07 -1.12 4.55
CA ILE A 52 -6.09 -1.69 3.66
C ILE A 52 -5.52 -2.93 2.95
N PRO A 53 -6.03 -4.14 3.22
CA PRO A 53 -5.55 -5.39 2.60
C PRO A 53 -5.69 -5.43 1.07
N SER A 54 -4.91 -6.30 0.43
CA SER A 54 -4.88 -6.46 -1.04
C SER A 54 -6.17 -7.03 -1.64
N ASN A 55 -6.97 -7.74 -0.85
CA ASN A 55 -8.23 -8.35 -1.28
C ASN A 55 -9.44 -7.41 -1.17
N VAL A 56 -9.31 -6.29 -0.46
CA VAL A 56 -10.33 -5.25 -0.39
C VAL A 56 -10.24 -4.41 -1.66
N THR A 57 -11.29 -4.36 -2.46
CA THR A 57 -11.38 -3.64 -3.74
C THR A 57 -12.22 -2.37 -3.64
N GLU A 58 -13.09 -2.26 -2.63
CA GLU A 58 -13.84 -1.03 -2.35
C GLU A 58 -13.94 -0.75 -0.85
N VAL A 59 -13.70 0.50 -0.46
CA VAL A 59 -13.95 1.01 0.89
C VAL A 59 -14.80 2.27 0.77
N SER A 60 -15.99 2.25 1.37
CA SER A 60 -16.85 3.41 1.51
C SER A 60 -16.82 3.90 2.96
N VAL A 61 -16.60 5.20 3.16
CA VAL A 61 -16.47 5.82 4.49
C VAL A 61 -17.37 7.05 4.56
N ASP A 62 -18.28 7.11 5.54
CA ASP A 62 -19.13 8.29 5.68
C ASP A 62 -18.39 9.46 6.34
N GLN A 63 -17.59 9.18 7.37
CA GLN A 63 -16.79 10.17 8.10
C GLN A 63 -15.35 9.67 8.23
N LEU A 64 -14.42 10.32 7.54
CA LEU A 64 -12.98 10.07 7.66
C LEU A 64 -12.33 11.21 8.44
N HIS A 65 -11.60 10.87 9.50
CA HIS A 65 -10.68 11.76 10.20
C HIS A 65 -9.27 11.18 10.15
N LEU A 66 -8.33 11.92 9.58
CA LEU A 66 -6.90 11.65 9.68
C LEU A 66 -6.24 12.71 10.56
N GLY A 67 -5.65 12.26 11.67
CA GLY A 67 -4.82 13.07 12.55
C GLY A 67 -3.52 13.51 11.88
N ARG A 68 -2.69 14.25 12.63
CA ARG A 68 -1.41 14.75 12.13
C ARG A 68 -0.49 13.58 11.79
N GLU A 69 0.16 13.64 10.62
CA GLU A 69 1.07 12.59 10.15
C GLU A 69 0.42 11.17 10.08
N ALA A 70 -0.92 11.09 10.14
CA ALA A 70 -1.65 9.84 10.09
C ALA A 70 -1.68 9.27 8.66
N ARG A 71 -1.72 7.95 8.54
CA ARG A 71 -1.54 7.27 7.25
C ARG A 71 -2.64 6.26 6.95
N ILE A 72 -3.12 6.24 5.72
CA ILE A 72 -3.83 5.11 5.14
C ILE A 72 -2.87 4.39 4.19
N ALA A 73 -2.39 3.22 4.58
CA ALA A 73 -1.49 2.38 3.80
C ALA A 73 -2.27 1.28 3.06
N ILE A 74 -2.23 1.33 1.74
CA ILE A 74 -2.90 0.37 0.86
C ILE A 74 -1.89 -0.67 0.41
N VAL A 75 -2.17 -1.94 0.68
CA VAL A 75 -1.29 -3.03 0.29
C VAL A 75 -1.28 -3.20 -1.24
N PRO A 76 -0.10 -3.38 -1.87
CA PRO A 76 0.02 -3.63 -3.30
C PRO A 76 -0.81 -4.82 -3.79
N SER A 77 -1.51 -4.63 -4.90
CA SER A 77 -2.38 -5.61 -5.56
C SER A 77 -2.56 -5.25 -7.03
N ASP A 78 -2.83 -6.25 -7.87
CA ASP A 78 -3.16 -6.04 -9.28
C ASP A 78 -4.60 -5.53 -9.46
N GLN A 79 -5.46 -5.81 -8.47
CA GLN A 79 -6.82 -5.29 -8.43
C GLN A 79 -6.82 -3.83 -7.99
N ALA A 80 -7.53 -2.96 -8.73
CA ALA A 80 -7.72 -1.57 -8.32
C ALA A 80 -8.46 -1.47 -6.97
N LEU A 81 -8.27 -0.35 -6.28
CA LEU A 81 -9.03 0.02 -5.08
C LEU A 81 -9.88 1.27 -5.38
N ALA A 82 -11.16 1.21 -5.03
CA ALA A 82 -12.01 2.38 -4.92
C ALA A 82 -12.13 2.80 -3.44
N LEU A 83 -11.74 4.03 -3.12
CA LEU A 83 -11.92 4.65 -1.81
C LEU A 83 -12.91 5.81 -1.96
N LYS A 84 -14.12 5.62 -1.43
CA LYS A 84 -15.22 6.59 -1.51
C LYS A 84 -15.46 7.17 -0.13
N ILE A 85 -15.37 8.50 -0.01
CA ILE A 85 -15.48 9.20 1.27
C ILE A 85 -16.55 10.28 1.16
N SER A 86 -17.55 10.24 2.04
CA SER A 86 -18.59 11.27 2.07
C SER A 86 -18.05 12.56 2.70
N ARG A 87 -17.40 12.49 3.86
CA ARG A 87 -16.77 13.64 4.52
C ARG A 87 -15.37 13.29 5.01
N ALA A 88 -14.38 14.08 4.63
CA ALA A 88 -12.99 13.92 5.03
C ALA A 88 -12.47 15.16 5.78
N GLN A 89 -11.85 14.91 6.92
CA GLN A 89 -11.04 15.87 7.67
C GLN A 89 -9.62 15.33 7.73
N LEU A 90 -8.68 15.99 7.07
CA LEU A 90 -7.29 15.55 7.03
C LEU A 90 -6.44 16.60 7.72
N SER A 91 -5.64 16.19 8.69
CA SER A 91 -4.71 17.08 9.39
C SER A 91 -3.39 17.19 8.63
N GLU A 92 -2.53 18.12 9.07
CA GLU A 92 -1.21 18.33 8.49
C GLU A 92 -0.37 17.05 8.44
N GLY A 93 0.36 16.83 7.34
CA GLY A 93 1.22 15.66 7.15
C GLY A 93 0.50 14.35 6.86
N SER A 94 -0.83 14.29 6.99
CA SER A 94 -1.58 13.06 6.73
C SER A 94 -1.44 12.59 5.26
N GLN A 95 -1.44 11.28 5.05
CA GLN A 95 -1.12 10.68 3.75
C GLN A 95 -1.94 9.43 3.43
N ILE A 96 -2.36 9.32 2.17
CA ILE A 96 -2.89 8.08 1.59
C ILE A 96 -1.79 7.50 0.69
N THR A 97 -1.35 6.28 0.97
CA THR A 97 -0.28 5.63 0.21
C THR A 97 -0.76 4.34 -0.43
N ALA A 98 -0.63 4.27 -1.75
CA ALA A 98 -0.84 3.08 -2.59
C ALA A 98 0.48 2.63 -3.24
N ARG A 99 1.61 2.90 -2.56
CA ARG A 99 2.96 2.63 -3.06
C ARG A 99 3.17 1.13 -3.28
N GLY A 100 3.92 0.80 -4.33
CA GLY A 100 4.40 -0.54 -4.61
C GLY A 100 5.39 -1.08 -3.58
N ALA A 101 5.61 -2.40 -3.61
CA ALA A 101 6.56 -3.06 -2.72
C ALA A 101 7.96 -3.10 -3.35
N PRO A 102 9.03 -2.78 -2.62
CA PRO A 102 10.39 -2.94 -3.14
C PRO A 102 10.70 -4.40 -3.47
N GLY A 103 11.53 -4.60 -4.48
CA GLY A 103 12.07 -5.91 -4.84
C GLY A 103 13.07 -6.41 -3.82
N THR A 104 13.26 -7.72 -3.79
CA THR A 104 14.32 -8.41 -3.06
C THR A 104 15.04 -9.35 -4.02
N TYR A 105 16.15 -9.96 -3.61
CA TYR A 105 16.86 -10.98 -4.40
C TYR A 105 15.96 -12.14 -4.87
N LEU A 106 14.83 -12.38 -4.18
CA LEU A 106 13.91 -13.47 -4.47
C LEU A 106 12.61 -13.02 -5.13
N LYS A 107 12.30 -11.72 -5.13
CA LYS A 107 11.00 -11.19 -5.58
C LYS A 107 11.20 -9.89 -6.34
N ALA A 108 10.63 -9.81 -7.53
CA ALA A 108 10.59 -8.55 -8.28
C ALA A 108 9.85 -7.46 -7.50
N ALA A 109 10.20 -6.20 -7.79
CA ALA A 109 9.45 -5.06 -7.29
C ALA A 109 7.99 -5.11 -7.75
N ARG A 110 7.08 -4.66 -6.88
CA ARG A 110 5.65 -4.60 -7.19
C ARG A 110 5.24 -3.17 -7.53
N SER A 111 4.31 -3.04 -8.46
CA SER A 111 3.75 -1.76 -8.87
C SER A 111 2.94 -1.12 -7.74
N GLY A 112 2.77 0.21 -7.84
CA GLY A 112 1.75 0.90 -7.06
C GLY A 112 0.35 0.36 -7.39
N ARG A 113 -0.55 0.36 -6.42
CA ARG A 113 -1.93 -0.13 -6.62
C ARG A 113 -2.79 0.98 -7.20
N ASN A 114 -3.48 0.70 -8.32
CA ASN A 114 -4.40 1.65 -8.94
C ASN A 114 -5.47 2.09 -7.94
N LEU A 115 -5.69 3.41 -7.83
CA LEU A 115 -6.54 4.02 -6.81
C LEU A 115 -7.53 4.97 -7.45
N THR A 116 -8.81 4.75 -7.21
CA THR A 116 -9.85 5.77 -7.41
C THR A 116 -10.22 6.35 -6.06
N LEU A 117 -9.93 7.63 -5.85
CA LEU A 117 -10.23 8.35 -4.62
C LEU A 117 -11.34 9.36 -4.90
N GLN A 118 -12.50 9.15 -4.28
CA GLN A 118 -13.64 10.06 -4.37
C GLN A 118 -13.93 10.64 -2.99
N ILE A 119 -13.93 11.97 -2.88
CA ILE A 119 -14.21 12.69 -1.64
C ILE A 119 -15.30 13.73 -1.93
N LYS A 120 -16.47 13.62 -1.29
CA LYS A 120 -17.59 14.56 -1.53
C LYS A 120 -17.46 15.86 -0.74
N THR A 121 -16.82 15.84 0.42
CA THR A 121 -16.53 17.03 1.24
C THR A 121 -15.15 16.86 1.85
N LEU A 122 -14.27 17.84 1.66
CA LEU A 122 -12.87 17.77 2.06
C LEU A 122 -12.48 19.03 2.83
N ALA A 123 -12.07 18.85 4.08
CA ALA A 123 -11.40 19.87 4.88
C ALA A 123 -9.98 19.39 5.19
N ALA A 124 -8.98 19.98 4.55
CA ALA A 124 -7.58 19.58 4.70
C ALA A 124 -6.64 20.73 4.34
N PRO A 125 -5.53 20.93 5.07
CA PRO A 125 -4.49 21.86 4.63
C PRO A 125 -3.78 21.38 3.37
N GLN A 126 -3.70 20.05 3.18
CA GLN A 126 -3.15 19.41 1.98
C GLN A 126 -3.73 18.00 1.82
N LEU A 127 -4.04 17.59 0.59
CA LEU A 127 -4.36 16.22 0.23
C LEU A 127 -3.10 15.56 -0.35
N SER A 128 -2.53 14.60 0.37
CA SER A 128 -1.32 13.88 -0.06
C SER A 128 -1.62 12.44 -0.47
N VAL A 129 -1.32 12.09 -1.73
CA VAL A 129 -1.43 10.73 -2.26
C VAL A 129 -0.07 10.29 -2.82
N ASP A 130 0.48 9.18 -2.32
CA ASP A 130 1.70 8.57 -2.87
C ASP A 130 1.39 7.19 -3.45
N ALA A 131 1.54 7.06 -4.76
CA ALA A 131 1.27 5.83 -5.49
C ALA A 131 2.45 5.43 -6.39
N ARG A 132 3.68 5.72 -5.93
CA ARG A 132 4.90 5.34 -6.65
C ARG A 132 5.11 3.82 -6.70
N GLY A 133 5.86 3.36 -7.70
CA GLY A 133 6.26 1.97 -7.81
C GLY A 133 7.32 1.57 -6.78
N GLY A 134 7.44 0.27 -6.53
CA GLY A 134 8.50 -0.28 -5.69
C GLY A 134 9.87 -0.17 -6.35
N ALA A 135 10.91 0.11 -5.56
CA ALA A 135 12.29 0.11 -6.04
C ALA A 135 12.74 -1.31 -6.44
N GLY A 136 13.58 -1.40 -7.47
CA GLY A 136 14.17 -2.65 -7.93
C GLY A 136 15.09 -3.29 -6.88
N ALA A 137 15.23 -4.60 -6.95
CA ALA A 137 16.15 -5.35 -6.08
C ALA A 137 17.61 -5.08 -6.50
N PRO A 138 18.56 -5.02 -5.54
CA PRO A 138 19.97 -4.96 -5.88
C PRO A 138 20.44 -6.22 -6.62
N GLY A 139 21.51 -6.08 -7.39
CA GLY A 139 22.21 -7.18 -8.03
C GLY A 139 22.96 -8.04 -7.02
N PHE A 140 23.24 -9.29 -7.39
CA PHE A 140 24.05 -10.19 -6.57
C PHE A 140 25.50 -9.74 -6.60
N VAL A 141 26.13 -9.70 -5.43
CA VAL A 141 27.55 -9.37 -5.30
C VAL A 141 28.38 -10.48 -5.93
N GLY A 142 29.39 -10.11 -6.72
CA GLY A 142 30.37 -11.04 -7.25
C GLY A 142 31.09 -11.77 -6.10
N LEU A 143 31.29 -13.08 -6.23
CA LEU A 143 32.01 -13.86 -5.22
C LEU A 143 33.45 -14.06 -5.67
N ASP A 144 34.39 -13.44 -4.96
CA ASP A 144 35.82 -13.63 -5.18
C ASP A 144 36.21 -15.10 -4.93
N GLY A 145 36.61 -15.81 -6.00
CA GLY A 145 37.21 -17.14 -5.94
C GLY A 145 36.28 -18.32 -5.60
N ALA A 146 34.99 -18.13 -5.34
CA ALA A 146 34.09 -19.21 -4.90
C ALA A 146 33.80 -20.30 -5.96
N HIS A 147 34.06 -20.00 -7.24
CA HIS A 147 34.00 -20.95 -8.36
C HIS A 147 35.35 -21.11 -9.07
N GLY A 148 36.44 -20.67 -8.44
CA GLY A 148 37.78 -20.86 -8.97
C GLY A 148 38.10 -22.36 -9.03
N GLN A 149 38.16 -22.94 -10.23
CA GLN A 149 38.54 -24.35 -10.35
C GLN A 149 39.96 -24.52 -9.83
N ALA A 150 40.14 -25.48 -8.91
CA ALA A 150 41.47 -25.78 -8.38
C ALA A 150 42.41 -26.11 -9.55
N PRO A 151 43.62 -25.55 -9.59
CA PRO A 151 44.59 -25.94 -10.60
C PRO A 151 44.84 -27.45 -10.48
N GLY A 152 44.74 -28.18 -11.59
CA GLY A 152 45.05 -29.61 -11.59
C GLY A 152 46.51 -29.85 -11.17
N CYS A 153 46.74 -30.72 -10.19
CA CYS A 153 48.08 -31.14 -9.80
C CYS A 153 48.67 -32.06 -10.87
N THR A 154 49.44 -31.50 -11.80
CA THR A 154 50.43 -32.27 -12.55
C THR A 154 51.77 -32.13 -11.82
N TRP A 155 52.44 -33.27 -11.59
CA TRP A 155 53.65 -33.45 -10.79
C TRP A 155 54.44 -32.18 -10.40
N GLY A 156 54.16 -31.65 -9.22
CA GLY A 156 55.06 -30.72 -8.52
C GLY A 156 54.88 -29.22 -8.77
N GLN A 157 53.87 -28.77 -9.52
CA GLN A 157 53.58 -27.33 -9.68
C GLN A 157 52.12 -26.98 -9.41
N ALA A 158 51.88 -26.00 -8.54
CA ALA A 158 50.55 -25.42 -8.32
C ALA A 158 50.26 -24.36 -9.40
N GLY A 159 49.18 -24.54 -10.15
CA GLY A 159 48.69 -23.53 -11.11
C GLY A 159 47.97 -22.37 -10.43
N ARG A 160 47.58 -21.34 -11.20
CA ARG A 160 46.74 -20.24 -10.72
C ARG A 160 45.27 -20.69 -10.70
N GLY A 161 44.57 -20.51 -9.58
CA GLY A 161 43.12 -20.72 -9.51
C GLY A 161 42.34 -19.74 -10.38
N ALA A 162 41.17 -20.13 -10.87
CA ALA A 162 40.33 -19.24 -11.68
C ALA A 162 39.72 -18.10 -10.84
N ASP A 163 39.42 -16.99 -11.51
CA ASP A 163 38.81 -15.82 -10.89
C ASP A 163 37.38 -16.11 -10.40
N GLY A 164 36.87 -15.24 -9.53
CA GLY A 164 35.50 -15.30 -9.02
C GLY A 164 34.43 -15.03 -10.08
N SER A 165 33.17 -15.27 -9.70
CA SER A 165 32.04 -14.85 -10.55
C SER A 165 31.83 -13.35 -10.42
N ASN A 166 31.55 -12.68 -11.55
CA ASN A 166 31.14 -11.27 -11.57
C ASN A 166 29.82 -11.05 -10.80
N GLY A 167 29.61 -9.81 -10.34
CA GLY A 167 28.32 -9.36 -9.83
C GLY A 167 27.26 -9.28 -10.93
N SER A 168 25.99 -9.22 -10.53
CA SER A 168 24.87 -9.02 -11.46
C SER A 168 24.39 -7.57 -11.46
N ASP A 169 23.71 -7.19 -12.54
CA ASP A 169 22.98 -5.91 -12.57
C ASP A 169 21.87 -5.88 -11.53
N GLY A 170 21.50 -4.67 -11.11
CA GLY A 170 20.30 -4.43 -10.34
C GLY A 170 19.03 -4.65 -11.15
N GLN A 171 17.96 -5.08 -10.49
CA GLN A 171 16.66 -5.29 -11.12
C GLN A 171 15.97 -3.95 -11.39
N PRO A 172 15.13 -3.84 -12.44
CA PRO A 172 14.36 -2.62 -12.69
C PRO A 172 13.34 -2.35 -11.57
N GLY A 173 13.04 -1.07 -11.35
CA GLY A 173 11.93 -0.66 -10.49
C GLY A 173 10.57 -0.93 -11.15
N ALA A 174 9.54 -1.06 -10.32
CA ALA A 174 8.18 -1.30 -10.80
C ALA A 174 7.48 0.00 -11.21
N PRO A 175 6.45 -0.05 -12.08
CA PRO A 175 5.70 1.15 -12.45
C PRO A 175 4.91 1.73 -11.27
N GLY A 176 4.63 3.03 -11.33
CA GLY A 176 3.67 3.68 -10.44
C GLY A 176 2.23 3.28 -10.75
N ALA A 177 1.31 3.64 -9.86
CA ALA A 177 -0.11 3.38 -10.05
C ALA A 177 -0.78 4.42 -10.96
N LEU A 178 -1.94 4.07 -11.49
CA LEU A 178 -2.91 5.03 -12.00
C LEU A 178 -3.76 5.55 -10.83
N VAL A 179 -3.80 6.88 -10.66
CA VAL A 179 -4.59 7.55 -9.63
C VAL A 179 -5.67 8.40 -10.28
N ARG A 180 -6.93 8.12 -9.98
CA ARG A 180 -8.08 8.96 -10.34
C ARG A 180 -8.58 9.67 -9.10
N LEU A 181 -8.62 11.00 -9.14
CA LEU A 181 -9.05 11.83 -8.03
C LEU A 181 -10.34 12.57 -8.37
N GLU A 182 -11.34 12.44 -7.51
CA GLU A 182 -12.62 13.16 -7.57
C GLU A 182 -12.82 13.88 -6.24
N VAL A 183 -12.53 15.19 -6.22
CA VAL A 183 -12.60 16.04 -5.02
C VAL A 183 -13.59 17.19 -5.24
N PRO A 184 -14.03 17.88 -4.16
CA PRO A 184 -14.95 19.02 -4.28
C PRO A 184 -14.34 20.12 -5.15
N ARG A 185 -15.20 20.81 -5.92
CA ARG A 185 -14.78 21.87 -6.86
C ARG A 185 -14.09 23.05 -6.17
N ASP A 186 -14.44 23.30 -4.92
CA ASP A 186 -13.95 24.38 -4.07
C ASP A 186 -12.64 24.04 -3.33
N TYR A 187 -12.16 22.79 -3.43
CA TYR A 187 -10.87 22.43 -2.84
C TYR A 187 -9.70 22.97 -3.68
N PRO A 188 -8.76 23.74 -3.11
CA PRO A 188 -7.69 24.38 -3.88
C PRO A 188 -6.74 23.35 -4.51
N VAL A 189 -6.48 23.49 -5.81
CA VAL A 189 -5.67 22.53 -6.58
C VAL A 189 -4.21 22.51 -6.11
N GLU A 190 -3.70 23.66 -5.67
CA GLU A 190 -2.36 23.83 -5.11
C GLU A 190 -2.16 23.05 -3.79
N GLN A 191 -3.24 22.68 -3.10
CA GLN A 191 -3.21 21.84 -1.90
C GLN A 191 -3.28 20.35 -2.23
N ILE A 192 -3.42 19.98 -3.51
CA ILE A 192 -3.43 18.59 -3.96
C ILE A 192 -2.00 18.17 -4.34
N LYS A 193 -1.45 17.20 -3.62
CA LYS A 193 -0.14 16.61 -3.89
C LYS A 193 -0.28 15.14 -4.22
N VAL A 194 -0.13 14.80 -5.50
CA VAL A 194 -0.17 13.42 -5.99
C VAL A 194 1.20 13.02 -6.52
N GLN A 195 1.79 11.98 -5.95
CA GLN A 195 3.07 11.42 -6.37
C GLN A 195 2.85 10.10 -7.10
N VAL A 196 3.02 10.13 -8.41
CA VAL A 196 3.00 8.95 -9.28
C VAL A 196 4.30 8.92 -10.06
N ALA A 197 5.10 7.89 -9.84
CA ALA A 197 6.37 7.66 -10.54
C ALA A 197 6.71 6.16 -10.49
N GLY A 198 7.51 5.69 -11.44
CA GLY A 198 8.16 4.39 -11.33
C GLY A 198 9.11 4.34 -10.14
N GLY A 199 9.36 3.14 -9.62
CA GLY A 199 10.41 2.91 -8.64
C GLY A 199 11.79 3.07 -9.27
N ALA A 200 12.78 3.45 -8.45
CA ALA A 200 14.18 3.46 -8.86
C ALA A 200 14.65 2.04 -9.21
N GLY A 201 15.60 1.91 -10.14
CA GLY A 201 16.31 0.65 -10.37
C GLY A 201 17.15 0.25 -9.15
N GLY A 202 17.39 -1.05 -9.00
CA GLY A 202 18.30 -1.56 -7.98
C GLY A 202 19.76 -1.20 -8.28
N LEU A 203 20.58 -1.16 -7.24
CA LEU A 203 22.03 -1.00 -7.39
C LEU A 203 22.64 -2.26 -8.00
N ALA A 204 23.71 -2.11 -8.78
CA ALA A 204 24.51 -3.26 -9.23
C ALA A 204 25.22 -3.91 -8.03
N GLY A 205 25.48 -5.21 -8.14
CA GLY A 205 26.16 -6.03 -7.13
C GLY A 205 27.68 -6.07 -7.31
#